data_AF-A0A0M0KWB9-F1
#
_entry.id   AF-A0A0M0KWB9-F1
#
_cell.length_a   1.000
_cell.length_b   1.000
_cell.length_c   1.000
_cell.angle_alpha   90.00
_cell.angle_beta   90.00
_cell.angle_gamma   90.00
#
_symmetry.space_group_name_H-M   'P 1'
#
loop_
_entity.id
_entity.type
_entity.pdbx_description
1 polymer ?
#
loop_
_entity_poly.entity_id
_entity_poly.type
_entity_poly.pdbx_seq_one_letter_code
_entity_poly.pdbx_strand_id
1 'polypeptide(L)'
;TSNLVEVTELDLSDSRAAGRLIADAADASRWLPNLAKVTGLGGFEVDVAALRRVESSGEDSYPMEGVRACIRGEGEAPMEVLLAACVLRHGEACVPAKAFCGDTSMTSIELPAGLTSLGEDAFSGCSSLTSIELPAGLTSLAGGAFFGCSSMTSITLPAGLTSIGEYAFWGCSSMTSIVLPAGLTSIGEGAFSGCSSMTSIELPAGLTSIGDHAFYGCSSLTSIELPAGLTSIGEEAFYECSSLTSITLPAGLTSIGERAFYECSSMTSITLPAGLTSISEHAFYECSLLTSIALPASLTSIGEGAFRGCSSMTSIELPAGFDESILRFARVPSSAILRFGYFP
;
A
#
# COMPACT_ATOMS: atom_id res chain seq x y z
N THR A 1 -37.74 8.92 27.42
CA THR A 1 -37.01 10.19 27.20
C THR A 1 -36.82 11.02 28.47
N SER A 2 -37.29 10.62 29.67
CA SER A 2 -37.10 11.40 30.91
C SER A 2 -36.07 10.86 31.92
N ASN A 3 -35.47 9.67 31.71
CA ASN A 3 -34.51 9.07 32.67
C ASN A 3 -33.07 8.91 32.15
N LEU A 4 -32.77 9.36 30.94
CA LEU A 4 -31.41 9.23 30.37
C LEU A 4 -30.37 10.15 31.04
N VAL A 5 -30.81 11.13 31.84
CA VAL A 5 -29.90 12.08 32.50
C VAL A 5 -29.26 11.49 33.77
N GLU A 6 -29.81 10.40 34.34
CA GLU A 6 -29.31 9.83 35.61
C GLU A 6 -28.37 8.64 35.44
N VAL A 7 -28.12 8.18 34.21
CA VAL A 7 -27.26 7.00 33.99
C VAL A 7 -25.80 7.40 34.14
N THR A 8 -25.19 6.97 35.25
CA THR A 8 -23.78 7.23 35.59
C THR A 8 -22.86 6.03 35.32
N GLU A 9 -23.43 4.84 35.18
CA GLU A 9 -22.70 3.59 34.92
C GLU A 9 -23.48 2.76 33.90
N LEU A 10 -22.78 2.16 32.94
CA LEU A 10 -23.35 1.31 31.90
C LEU A 10 -22.63 -0.04 31.91
N ASP A 11 -23.36 -1.09 32.30
CA ASP A 11 -22.87 -2.47 32.25
C ASP A 11 -23.36 -3.14 30.96
N LEU A 12 -22.42 -3.64 30.17
CA LEU A 12 -22.67 -4.28 28.88
C LEU A 12 -22.48 -5.81 28.91
N SER A 13 -22.27 -6.39 30.09
CA SER A 13 -22.01 -7.84 30.25
C SER A 13 -23.09 -8.76 29.66
N ASP A 14 -24.34 -8.29 29.55
CA ASP A 14 -25.48 -9.03 28.99
C ASP A 14 -25.74 -8.79 27.48
N SER A 15 -24.99 -7.89 26.82
CA SER A 15 -25.22 -7.61 25.40
C SER A 15 -24.65 -8.73 24.54
N ARG A 16 -25.57 -9.53 23.98
CA ARG A 16 -25.32 -10.80 23.27
C ARG A 16 -24.50 -10.71 21.97
N ALA A 17 -24.03 -9.53 21.60
CA ALA A 17 -23.22 -9.32 20.41
C ALA A 17 -21.89 -8.69 20.82
N ALA A 18 -20.87 -9.51 21.05
CA ALA A 18 -19.52 -9.07 21.41
C ALA A 18 -18.99 -7.95 20.47
N GLY A 19 -19.39 -7.96 19.19
CA GLY A 19 -19.05 -6.92 18.22
C GLY A 19 -19.88 -5.62 18.24
N ARG A 20 -20.94 -5.51 19.05
CA ARG A 20 -21.77 -4.29 19.21
C ARG A 20 -21.58 -3.58 20.56
N LEU A 21 -21.08 -4.28 21.58
CA LEU A 21 -20.81 -3.73 22.92
C LEU A 21 -20.10 -2.38 22.86
N ILE A 22 -19.09 -2.29 22.01
CA ILE A 22 -18.22 -1.13 21.87
C ILE A 22 -18.94 0.05 21.19
N ALA A 23 -19.71 -0.22 20.14
CA ALA A 23 -20.52 0.80 19.46
C ALA A 23 -21.64 1.31 20.37
N ASP A 24 -22.28 0.40 21.12
CA ASP A 24 -23.33 0.71 22.09
C ASP A 24 -22.77 1.55 23.26
N ALA A 25 -21.56 1.23 23.75
CA ALA A 25 -20.85 2.03 24.76
C ALA A 25 -20.56 3.46 24.25
N ALA A 26 -20.16 3.56 22.98
CA ALA A 26 -19.76 4.82 22.40
C ALA A 26 -20.93 5.74 22.08
N ASP A 27 -22.00 5.18 21.51
CA ASP A 27 -23.28 5.87 21.38
C ASP A 27 -23.80 6.28 22.76
N ALA A 28 -23.76 5.39 23.74
CA ALA A 28 -24.21 5.72 25.09
C ALA A 28 -23.44 6.92 25.69
N SER A 29 -22.13 7.05 25.48
CA SER A 29 -21.39 8.21 25.99
C SER A 29 -21.80 9.56 25.38
N ARG A 30 -22.33 9.54 24.15
CA ARG A 30 -22.81 10.72 23.40
C ARG A 30 -24.19 11.15 23.84
N TRP A 31 -25.06 10.18 24.16
CA TRP A 31 -26.44 10.43 24.57
C TRP A 31 -26.60 10.55 26.10
N LEU A 32 -25.61 10.10 26.89
CA LEU A 32 -25.61 10.13 28.35
C LEU A 32 -24.52 11.11 28.88
N PRO A 33 -24.87 12.39 29.11
CA PRO A 33 -23.90 13.40 29.52
C PRO A 33 -23.22 13.08 30.87
N ASN A 34 -23.91 12.35 31.74
CA ASN A 34 -23.46 11.99 33.10
C ASN A 34 -22.82 10.60 33.20
N LEU A 35 -22.62 9.90 32.09
CA LEU A 35 -21.98 8.59 32.09
C LEU A 35 -20.53 8.72 32.54
N ALA A 36 -20.19 8.08 33.67
CA ALA A 36 -18.88 8.14 34.30
C ALA A 36 -18.06 6.86 34.04
N LYS A 37 -18.74 5.71 33.87
CA LYS A 37 -18.11 4.39 33.78
C LYS A 37 -18.83 3.46 32.81
N VAL A 38 -18.06 2.65 32.08
CA VAL A 38 -18.57 1.52 31.28
C VAL A 38 -17.90 0.23 31.77
N THR A 39 -18.71 -0.78 32.05
CA THR A 39 -18.30 -2.09 32.59
C THR A 39 -18.84 -3.22 31.71
N GLY A 40 -18.43 -4.47 31.99
CA GLY A 40 -18.88 -5.64 31.22
C GLY A 40 -18.07 -5.95 29.94
N LEU A 41 -16.94 -5.28 29.74
CA LEU A 41 -16.00 -5.50 28.64
C LEU A 41 -14.96 -6.57 29.01
N GLY A 42 -15.40 -7.79 29.31
CA GLY A 42 -14.49 -8.91 29.60
C GLY A 42 -13.61 -8.75 30.84
N GLY A 43 -14.06 -7.99 31.86
CA GLY A 43 -13.33 -7.76 33.11
C GLY A 43 -12.59 -6.42 33.20
N PHE A 44 -12.67 -5.59 32.16
CA PHE A 44 -12.08 -4.24 32.13
C PHE A 44 -13.12 -3.15 32.41
N GLU A 45 -12.68 -2.07 33.05
CA GLU A 45 -13.46 -0.86 33.33
C GLU A 45 -12.85 0.34 32.60
N VAL A 46 -13.70 1.16 31.97
CA VAL A 46 -13.30 2.41 31.30
C VAL A 46 -13.81 3.62 32.08
N ASP A 47 -12.89 4.51 32.48
CA ASP A 47 -13.22 5.83 33.06
C ASP A 47 -13.52 6.84 31.95
N VAL A 48 -14.80 7.18 31.79
CA VAL A 48 -15.29 8.06 30.72
C VAL A 48 -14.79 9.49 30.89
N ALA A 49 -14.54 9.95 32.12
CA ALA A 49 -14.04 11.30 32.40
C ALA A 49 -12.54 11.43 32.17
N ALA A 50 -11.76 10.36 32.38
CA ALA A 50 -10.36 10.29 31.96
C ALA A 50 -10.25 10.27 30.43
N LEU A 51 -11.12 9.50 29.76
CA LEU A 51 -11.14 9.40 28.31
C LEU A 51 -11.50 10.74 27.63
N ARG A 52 -12.51 11.45 28.15
CA ARG A 52 -12.85 12.84 27.73
C ARG A 52 -11.72 13.85 27.95
N ARG A 53 -10.79 13.60 28.89
CA ARG A 53 -9.61 14.47 29.10
C ARG A 53 -8.51 14.18 28.08
N VAL A 54 -8.33 12.92 27.67
CA VAL A 54 -7.48 12.56 26.53
C VAL A 54 -8.03 13.18 25.23
N GLU A 55 -9.35 13.31 25.08
CA GLU A 55 -9.95 14.01 23.94
C GLU A 55 -9.53 15.48 23.82
N SER A 56 -9.29 16.16 24.96
CA SER A 56 -8.98 17.60 25.01
C SER A 56 -7.52 17.97 24.74
N SER A 57 -6.60 16.99 24.66
CA SER A 57 -5.16 17.26 24.55
C SER A 57 -4.69 17.69 23.15
N GLY A 58 -5.54 17.61 22.13
CA GLY A 58 -5.30 18.24 20.82
C GLY A 58 -4.11 17.74 20.00
N GLU A 59 -3.44 16.66 20.41
CA GLU A 59 -2.35 16.07 19.64
C GLU A 59 -2.89 15.12 18.56
N ASP A 60 -2.40 15.27 17.32
CA ASP A 60 -2.69 14.41 16.16
C ASP A 60 -2.09 12.99 16.30
N SER A 61 -1.31 12.76 17.36
CA SER A 61 -0.71 11.48 17.73
C SER A 61 -1.49 10.89 18.90
N TYR A 62 -2.19 9.76 18.70
CA TYR A 62 -2.86 9.03 19.78
C TYR A 62 -1.83 8.58 20.83
N PRO A 63 -1.81 9.14 22.06
CA PRO A 63 -0.93 8.61 23.10
C PRO A 63 -1.62 7.37 23.66
N MET A 64 -1.32 6.20 23.08
CA MET A 64 -1.82 4.91 23.55
C MET A 64 -1.49 4.70 25.04
N GLU A 65 -0.45 5.34 25.57
CA GLU A 65 -0.13 5.38 27.00
C GLU A 65 -1.24 6.07 27.84
N GLY A 66 -1.81 7.18 27.34
CA GLY A 66 -2.93 7.87 27.97
C GLY A 66 -4.24 7.09 27.89
N VAL A 67 -4.51 6.42 26.76
CA VAL A 67 -5.68 5.53 26.62
C VAL A 67 -5.54 4.30 27.53
N ARG A 68 -4.35 3.68 27.57
CA ARG A 68 -4.02 2.60 28.52
C ARG A 68 -4.21 3.05 29.98
N ALA A 69 -3.85 4.29 30.32
CA ALA A 69 -4.06 4.84 31.66
C ALA A 69 -5.55 5.07 32.03
N CYS A 70 -6.45 5.16 31.04
CA CYS A 70 -7.89 5.29 31.26
C CYS A 70 -8.60 3.95 31.52
N ILE A 71 -7.90 2.84 31.31
CA ILE A 71 -8.43 1.48 31.42
C ILE A 71 -7.88 0.85 32.70
N ARG A 72 -8.77 0.27 33.53
CA ARG A 72 -8.37 -0.42 34.77
C ARG A 72 -8.75 -1.90 34.67
N GLY A 73 -7.80 -2.79 34.98
CA GLY A 73 -7.94 -4.25 34.95
C GLY A 73 -6.59 -4.98 35.02
N GLU A 74 -6.60 -6.30 35.24
CA GLU A 74 -5.39 -7.14 35.18
C GLU A 74 -5.21 -7.68 33.75
N GLY A 75 -4.19 -7.23 33.01
CA GLY A 75 -3.86 -7.68 31.66
C GLY A 75 -3.44 -6.56 30.69
N GLU A 76 -3.01 -6.89 29.47
CA GLU A 76 -3.00 -5.92 28.36
C GLU A 76 -4.45 -5.51 28.07
N ALA A 77 -4.72 -4.21 27.94
CA ALA A 77 -6.06 -3.72 27.61
C ALA A 77 -6.56 -4.43 26.33
N PRO A 78 -7.73 -5.09 26.36
CA PRO A 78 -8.25 -5.78 25.19
C PRO A 78 -8.38 -4.79 24.03
N MET A 79 -8.02 -5.23 22.83
CA MET A 79 -8.14 -4.46 21.60
C MET A 79 -9.54 -3.82 21.46
N GLU A 80 -10.56 -4.51 21.94
CA GLU A 80 -11.95 -4.07 22.07
C GLU A 80 -12.11 -2.75 22.86
N VAL A 81 -11.37 -2.58 23.95
CA VAL A 81 -11.41 -1.38 24.81
C VAL A 81 -10.64 -0.22 24.19
N LEU A 82 -9.53 -0.50 23.51
CA LEU A 82 -8.76 0.49 22.75
C LEU A 82 -9.56 1.01 21.54
N LEU A 83 -10.32 0.14 20.88
CA LEU A 83 -11.20 0.52 19.77
C LEU A 83 -12.49 1.19 20.25
N ALA A 84 -12.96 0.90 21.46
CA ALA A 84 -14.02 1.67 22.09
C ALA A 84 -13.66 3.13 22.29
N ALA A 85 -12.42 3.42 22.66
CA ALA A 85 -11.91 4.79 22.70
C ALA A 85 -11.98 5.51 21.33
N CYS A 86 -11.97 4.77 20.21
CA CYS A 86 -12.00 5.33 18.86
C CYS A 86 -13.41 5.73 18.44
N VAL A 87 -14.40 4.88 18.74
CA VAL A 87 -15.82 5.17 18.46
C VAL A 87 -16.30 6.39 19.29
N LEU A 88 -15.76 6.57 20.50
CA LEU A 88 -16.11 7.66 21.42
C LEU A 88 -15.75 9.06 20.87
N ARG A 89 -14.59 9.23 20.22
CA ARG A 89 -14.03 10.54 19.83
C ARG A 89 -14.70 11.15 18.58
N HIS A 90 -15.01 10.33 17.57
CA HIS A 90 -15.49 10.84 16.27
C HIS A 90 -16.73 10.12 15.72
N GLY A 91 -17.16 9.00 16.31
CA GLY A 91 -18.36 8.28 15.87
C GLY A 91 -18.15 7.41 14.65
N GLU A 92 -16.90 7.31 14.22
CA GLU A 92 -16.42 6.36 13.25
C GLU A 92 -15.62 5.30 14.01
N ALA A 93 -15.87 4.03 13.72
CA ALA A 93 -15.05 2.95 14.24
C ALA A 93 -13.78 2.87 13.37
N CYS A 94 -12.66 3.35 13.88
CA CYS A 94 -11.37 3.31 13.19
C CYS A 94 -10.25 2.84 14.13
N VAL A 95 -9.18 2.27 13.57
CA VAL A 95 -7.93 2.07 14.33
C VAL A 95 -7.15 3.38 14.29
N PRO A 96 -6.66 3.92 15.42
CA PRO A 96 -5.93 5.17 15.42
C PRO A 96 -4.60 5.10 14.67
N ALA A 97 -4.12 6.27 14.24
CA ALA A 97 -2.77 6.38 13.74
C ALA A 97 -1.75 5.88 14.79
N LYS A 98 -0.76 5.10 14.35
CA LYS A 98 0.32 4.55 15.18
C LYS A 98 -0.10 3.66 16.35
N ALA A 99 -1.33 3.15 16.38
CA ALA A 99 -1.86 2.39 17.52
C ALA A 99 -0.99 1.20 17.96
N PHE A 100 -0.39 0.48 17.01
CA PHE A 100 0.50 -0.66 17.21
C PHE A 100 1.91 -0.41 16.66
N CYS A 101 2.25 0.84 16.38
CA CYS A 101 3.51 1.18 15.75
C CYS A 101 4.70 0.67 16.57
N GLY A 102 5.57 -0.13 15.95
CA GLY A 102 6.77 -0.70 16.55
C GLY A 102 6.54 -1.94 17.42
N ASP A 103 5.32 -2.51 17.46
CA ASP A 103 5.07 -3.75 18.19
C ASP A 103 5.66 -4.95 17.43
N THR A 104 6.94 -5.21 17.72
CA THR A 104 7.71 -6.33 17.15
C THR A 104 7.34 -7.68 17.75
N SER A 105 6.43 -7.75 18.73
CA SER A 105 6.04 -9.00 19.40
C SER A 105 4.72 -9.57 18.87
N MET A 106 3.85 -8.70 18.33
CA MET A 106 2.56 -9.07 17.79
C MET A 106 2.70 -9.98 16.56
N THR A 107 2.09 -11.16 16.62
CA THR A 107 2.11 -12.15 15.52
C THR A 107 0.79 -12.24 14.75
N SER A 108 -0.31 -11.91 15.42
CA SER A 108 -1.67 -11.83 14.88
C SER A 108 -2.51 -10.88 15.75
N ILE A 109 -3.57 -10.34 15.17
CA ILE A 109 -4.55 -9.50 15.87
C ILE A 109 -5.92 -9.69 15.25
N GLU A 110 -6.96 -9.76 16.09
CA GLU A 110 -8.35 -9.78 15.65
C GLU A 110 -8.92 -8.36 15.70
N LEU A 111 -9.48 -7.91 14.57
CA LEU A 111 -10.09 -6.60 14.42
C LEU A 111 -11.63 -6.69 14.49
N PRO A 112 -12.32 -5.82 15.25
CA PRO A 112 -13.77 -5.78 15.29
C PRO A 112 -14.40 -5.52 13.93
N ALA A 113 -15.47 -6.26 13.63
CA ALA A 113 -16.17 -6.21 12.34
C ALA A 113 -16.78 -4.84 11.98
N GLY A 114 -16.97 -3.95 12.95
CA GLY A 114 -17.54 -2.63 12.76
C GLY A 114 -16.57 -1.55 12.26
N LEU A 115 -15.27 -1.85 12.14
CA LEU A 115 -14.28 -0.85 11.72
C LEU A 115 -14.45 -0.46 10.24
N THR A 116 -14.24 0.83 9.99
CA THR A 116 -14.43 1.51 8.70
C THR A 116 -13.12 2.05 8.12
N SER A 117 -12.11 2.33 8.96
CA SER A 117 -10.79 2.79 8.50
C SER A 117 -9.65 2.36 9.44
N LEU A 118 -8.43 2.31 8.89
CA LEU A 118 -7.16 2.18 9.63
C LEU A 118 -6.39 3.50 9.52
N GLY A 119 -5.91 4.01 10.64
CA GLY A 119 -5.11 5.22 10.70
C GLY A 119 -3.71 5.05 10.13
N GLU A 120 -3.05 6.18 9.86
CA GLU A 120 -1.68 6.22 9.36
C GLU A 120 -0.73 5.49 10.29
N ASP A 121 0.17 4.68 9.75
CA ASP A 121 1.14 3.89 10.53
C ASP A 121 0.53 2.95 11.59
N ALA A 122 -0.76 2.61 11.52
CA ALA A 122 -1.46 1.86 12.58
C ALA A 122 -0.73 0.57 13.03
N PHE A 123 -0.14 -0.18 12.10
CA PHE A 123 0.67 -1.39 12.35
C PHE A 123 2.11 -1.23 11.83
N SER A 124 2.59 0.00 11.67
CA SER A 124 3.95 0.27 11.19
C SER A 124 4.99 -0.37 12.11
N GLY A 125 6.00 -1.05 11.58
CA GLY A 125 7.04 -1.74 12.34
C GLY A 125 6.57 -2.97 13.12
N CYS A 126 5.35 -3.48 12.91
CA CYS A 126 4.91 -4.77 13.46
C CYS A 126 5.61 -5.94 12.76
N SER A 127 6.93 -6.06 12.95
CA SER A 127 7.80 -6.93 12.16
C SER A 127 7.55 -8.43 12.33
N SER A 128 6.89 -8.85 13.41
CA SER A 128 6.48 -10.24 13.66
C SER A 128 5.05 -10.55 13.21
N LEU A 129 4.28 -9.56 12.74
CA LEU A 129 2.90 -9.77 12.31
C LEU A 129 2.87 -10.62 11.04
N THR A 130 2.32 -11.83 11.15
CA THR A 130 2.30 -12.80 10.06
C THR A 130 1.00 -12.76 9.26
N SER A 131 -0.11 -12.43 9.93
CA SER A 131 -1.44 -12.36 9.36
C SER A 131 -2.33 -11.42 10.16
N ILE A 132 -3.30 -10.82 9.50
CA ILE A 132 -4.33 -9.97 10.09
C ILE A 132 -5.61 -10.13 9.26
N GLU A 133 -6.74 -10.31 9.94
CA GLU A 133 -8.05 -10.30 9.29
C GLU A 133 -8.61 -8.88 9.27
N LEU A 134 -8.74 -8.31 8.07
CA LEU A 134 -9.27 -6.97 7.89
C LEU A 134 -10.81 -6.97 7.90
N PRO A 135 -11.46 -6.05 8.64
CA PRO A 135 -12.91 -5.93 8.67
C PRO A 135 -13.51 -5.63 7.29
N ALA A 136 -14.62 -6.27 6.95
CA ALA A 136 -15.27 -6.14 5.64
C ALA A 136 -15.76 -4.71 5.32
N GLY A 137 -15.99 -3.89 6.36
CA GLY A 137 -16.43 -2.49 6.23
C GLY A 137 -15.32 -1.50 5.92
N LEU A 138 -14.06 -1.93 5.83
CA LEU A 138 -12.92 -1.05 5.58
C LEU A 138 -12.94 -0.51 4.14
N THR A 139 -12.97 0.80 3.99
CA THR A 139 -13.03 1.46 2.66
C THR A 139 -11.68 2.01 2.20
N SER A 140 -10.74 2.25 3.11
CA SER A 140 -9.41 2.81 2.81
C SER A 140 -8.32 2.31 3.76
N LEU A 141 -7.11 2.14 3.23
CA LEU A 141 -5.87 1.96 4.01
C LEU A 141 -5.09 3.27 3.98
N ALA A 142 -4.82 3.84 5.15
CA ALA A 142 -4.00 5.04 5.27
C ALA A 142 -2.52 4.75 4.96
N GLY A 143 -1.74 5.83 4.81
CA GLY A 143 -0.31 5.73 4.56
C GLY A 143 0.41 4.95 5.66
N GLY A 144 1.38 4.12 5.26
CA GLY A 144 2.22 3.35 6.18
C GLY A 144 1.49 2.33 7.08
N ALA A 145 0.19 2.03 6.84
CA ALA A 145 -0.63 1.22 7.73
C ALA A 145 0.00 -0.12 8.14
N PHE A 146 0.75 -0.77 7.24
CA PHE A 146 1.52 -2.00 7.46
C PHE A 146 3.00 -1.83 7.08
N PHE A 147 3.54 -0.60 7.15
CA PHE A 147 4.94 -0.33 6.88
C PHE A 147 5.83 -1.24 7.73
N GLY A 148 6.83 -1.89 7.17
CA GLY A 148 7.79 -2.73 7.90
C GLY A 148 7.20 -3.98 8.56
N CYS A 149 6.00 -4.44 8.17
CA CYS A 149 5.47 -5.76 8.58
C CYS A 149 6.22 -6.91 7.88
N SER A 150 7.52 -7.04 8.17
CA SER A 150 8.46 -7.87 7.42
C SER A 150 8.17 -9.37 7.44
N SER A 151 7.42 -9.88 8.43
CA SER A 151 7.03 -11.30 8.51
C SER A 151 5.68 -11.62 7.84
N MET A 152 4.96 -10.61 7.35
CA MET A 152 3.66 -10.80 6.70
C MET A 152 3.85 -11.48 5.35
N THR A 153 3.26 -12.66 5.15
CA THR A 153 3.41 -13.44 3.91
C THR A 153 2.27 -13.22 2.92
N SER A 154 1.09 -12.86 3.43
CA SER A 154 -0.11 -12.54 2.67
C SER A 154 -1.07 -11.74 3.55
N ILE A 155 -1.98 -11.01 2.91
CA ILE A 155 -3.10 -10.30 3.55
C ILE A 155 -4.30 -10.33 2.61
N THR A 156 -5.49 -10.53 3.17
CA THR A 156 -6.74 -10.45 2.39
C THR A 156 -7.31 -9.05 2.53
N LEU A 157 -7.36 -8.31 1.43
CA LEU A 157 -7.93 -6.96 1.40
C LEU A 157 -9.47 -7.00 1.29
N PRO A 158 -10.20 -6.15 2.02
CA PRO A 158 -11.66 -6.07 1.92
C PRO A 158 -12.12 -5.63 0.52
N ALA A 159 -13.20 -6.23 0.03
CA ALA A 159 -13.71 -5.97 -1.33
C ALA A 159 -14.16 -4.52 -1.57
N GLY A 160 -14.52 -3.79 -0.50
CA GLY A 160 -14.94 -2.40 -0.55
C GLY A 160 -13.79 -1.38 -0.57
N LEU A 161 -12.54 -1.84 -0.50
CA LEU A 161 -11.37 -0.97 -0.48
C LEU A 161 -11.15 -0.32 -1.85
N THR A 162 -11.13 1.01 -1.91
CA THR A 162 -10.99 1.77 -3.17
C THR A 162 -9.60 2.36 -3.40
N SER A 163 -8.76 2.44 -2.34
CA SER A 163 -7.42 3.02 -2.40
C SER A 163 -6.46 2.36 -1.40
N ILE A 164 -5.19 2.23 -1.81
CA ILE A 164 -4.06 1.86 -0.95
C ILE A 164 -3.19 3.10 -0.80
N GLY A 165 -3.00 3.55 0.45
CA GLY A 165 -2.20 4.73 0.78
C GLY A 165 -0.71 4.56 0.48
N GLU A 166 0.01 5.68 0.53
CA GLU A 166 1.45 5.75 0.36
C GLU A 166 2.16 4.85 1.38
N TYR A 167 3.14 4.07 0.93
CA TYR A 167 3.96 3.20 1.77
C TYR A 167 3.20 2.14 2.58
N ALA A 168 1.93 1.88 2.25
CA ALA A 168 1.03 1.04 3.07
C ALA A 168 1.60 -0.35 3.38
N PHE A 169 2.32 -0.98 2.46
CA PHE A 169 3.00 -2.27 2.63
C PHE A 169 4.52 -2.18 2.40
N TRP A 170 5.11 -0.98 2.51
CA TRP A 170 6.56 -0.82 2.34
C TRP A 170 7.30 -1.78 3.28
N GLY A 171 8.30 -2.50 2.79
CA GLY A 171 9.16 -3.35 3.61
C GLY A 171 8.46 -4.60 4.16
N CYS A 172 7.28 -4.98 3.63
CA CYS A 172 6.68 -6.29 3.86
C CYS A 172 7.47 -7.37 3.09
N SER A 173 8.73 -7.59 3.48
CA SER A 173 9.73 -8.33 2.72
C SER A 173 9.43 -9.83 2.56
N SER A 174 8.64 -10.42 3.45
CA SER A 174 8.18 -11.82 3.32
C SER A 174 6.90 -11.97 2.50
N MET A 175 6.27 -10.88 2.04
CA MET A 175 5.02 -10.94 1.30
C MET A 175 5.24 -11.61 -0.04
N THR A 176 4.56 -12.74 -0.28
CA THR A 176 4.73 -13.54 -1.51
C THR A 176 3.67 -13.26 -2.55
N SER A 177 2.46 -12.89 -2.09
CA SER A 177 1.29 -12.56 -2.89
C SER A 177 0.33 -11.68 -2.09
N ILE A 178 -0.45 -10.89 -2.82
CA ILE A 178 -1.57 -10.11 -2.28
C ILE A 178 -2.68 -10.09 -3.33
N VAL A 179 -3.92 -10.25 -2.88
CA VAL A 179 -5.10 -10.13 -3.75
C VAL A 179 -5.64 -8.71 -3.62
N LEU A 180 -5.56 -7.95 -4.71
CA LEU A 180 -6.07 -6.58 -4.75
C LEU A 180 -7.59 -6.58 -5.02
N PRO A 181 -8.35 -5.68 -4.37
CA PRO A 181 -9.78 -5.57 -4.58
C PRO A 181 -10.09 -5.00 -5.97
N ALA A 182 -11.14 -5.53 -6.61
CA ALA A 182 -11.51 -5.15 -7.98
C ALA A 182 -11.88 -3.66 -8.16
N GLY A 183 -12.30 -3.00 -7.08
CA GLY A 183 -12.66 -1.58 -7.07
C GLY A 183 -11.49 -0.60 -6.87
N LEU A 184 -10.26 -1.10 -6.72
CA LEU A 184 -9.07 -0.27 -6.51
C LEU A 184 -8.73 0.52 -7.79
N THR A 185 -8.67 1.84 -7.67
CA THR A 185 -8.38 2.75 -8.81
C THR A 185 -6.94 3.25 -8.86
N SER A 186 -6.23 3.21 -7.74
CA SER A 186 -4.85 3.73 -7.63
C SER A 186 -4.01 2.96 -6.60
N ILE A 187 -2.72 2.81 -6.88
CA ILE A 187 -1.68 2.35 -5.95
C ILE A 187 -0.80 3.56 -5.60
N GLY A 188 -0.72 3.91 -4.32
CA GLY A 188 0.06 5.05 -3.82
C GLY A 188 1.57 4.88 -3.97
N GLU A 189 2.30 5.96 -3.71
CA GLU A 189 3.77 5.98 -3.71
C GLU A 189 4.33 4.91 -2.78
N GLY A 190 5.29 4.11 -3.26
CA GLY A 190 5.99 3.09 -2.49
C GLY A 190 5.11 2.05 -1.80
N ALA A 191 3.85 1.88 -2.23
CA ALA A 191 2.87 1.05 -1.54
C ALA A 191 3.34 -0.41 -1.32
N PHE A 192 4.09 -0.99 -2.28
CA PHE A 192 4.70 -2.31 -2.19
C PHE A 192 6.23 -2.27 -2.28
N SER A 193 6.84 -1.12 -2.00
CA SER A 193 8.31 -0.98 -1.99
C SER A 193 8.93 -1.97 -1.01
N GLY A 194 10.00 -2.65 -1.39
CA GLY A 194 10.70 -3.62 -0.55
C GLY A 194 9.93 -4.92 -0.25
N CYS A 195 8.83 -5.22 -0.95
CA CYS A 195 8.18 -6.53 -0.94
C CYS A 195 9.02 -7.58 -1.71
N SER A 196 10.24 -7.82 -1.24
CA SER A 196 11.28 -8.55 -1.97
C SER A 196 10.98 -10.03 -2.24
N SER A 197 10.06 -10.66 -1.49
CA SER A 197 9.61 -12.03 -1.74
C SER A 197 8.40 -12.13 -2.67
N MET A 198 7.84 -11.00 -3.14
CA MET A 198 6.64 -11.00 -3.98
C MET A 198 6.99 -11.58 -5.36
N THR A 199 6.34 -12.68 -5.73
CA THR A 199 6.64 -13.38 -7.00
C THR A 199 5.72 -13.01 -8.15
N SER A 200 4.50 -12.61 -7.81
CA SER A 200 3.44 -12.17 -8.71
C SER A 200 2.45 -11.26 -7.97
N ILE A 201 1.79 -10.39 -8.72
CA ILE A 201 0.67 -9.58 -8.24
C ILE A 201 -0.34 -9.39 -9.38
N GLU A 202 -1.61 -9.60 -9.09
CA GLU A 202 -2.70 -9.33 -10.04
C GLU A 202 -3.21 -7.90 -9.83
N LEU A 203 -3.06 -7.07 -10.87
CA LEU A 203 -3.54 -5.69 -10.84
C LEU A 203 -5.01 -5.61 -11.30
N PRO A 204 -5.86 -4.82 -10.62
CA PRO A 204 -7.26 -4.70 -10.99
C PRO A 204 -7.43 -3.95 -12.32
N ALA A 205 -8.40 -4.37 -13.13
CA ALA A 205 -8.62 -3.81 -14.48
C ALA A 205 -8.96 -2.31 -14.48
N GLY A 206 -9.50 -1.78 -13.37
CA GLY A 206 -9.84 -0.37 -13.21
C GLY A 206 -8.69 0.53 -12.75
N LEU A 207 -7.50 -0.01 -12.52
CA LEU A 207 -6.33 0.75 -12.07
C LEU A 207 -5.85 1.71 -13.17
N THR A 208 -5.80 3.01 -12.86
CA THR A 208 -5.41 4.05 -13.84
C THR A 208 -3.98 4.56 -13.65
N SER A 209 -3.40 4.38 -12.46
CA SER A 209 -2.06 4.89 -12.14
C SER A 209 -1.31 3.99 -11.15
N ILE A 210 0.00 3.86 -11.38
CA ILE A 210 0.98 3.30 -10.44
C ILE A 210 1.87 4.45 -9.97
N GLY A 211 1.91 4.72 -8.66
CA GLY A 211 2.71 5.79 -8.06
C GLY A 211 4.22 5.54 -8.11
N ASP A 212 5.00 6.55 -7.71
CA ASP A 212 6.45 6.46 -7.67
C ASP A 212 6.89 5.38 -6.67
N HIS A 213 7.98 4.66 -6.96
CA HIS A 213 8.52 3.58 -6.13
C HIS A 213 7.55 2.43 -5.80
N ALA A 214 6.37 2.34 -6.44
CA ALA A 214 5.29 1.46 -6.00
C ALA A 214 5.69 -0.02 -5.84
N PHE A 215 6.56 -0.54 -6.70
CA PHE A 215 7.14 -1.89 -6.63
C PHE A 215 8.68 -1.86 -6.53
N TYR A 216 9.26 -0.76 -6.03
CA TYR A 216 10.70 -0.63 -5.81
C TYR A 216 11.23 -1.83 -5.01
N GLY A 217 12.31 -2.47 -5.45
CA GLY A 217 12.95 -3.57 -4.72
C GLY A 217 12.09 -4.84 -4.59
N CYS A 218 11.04 -5.02 -5.39
CA CYS A 218 10.31 -6.29 -5.52
C CYS A 218 11.16 -7.33 -6.29
N SER A 219 12.30 -7.70 -5.71
CA SER A 219 13.37 -8.42 -6.40
C SER A 219 13.00 -9.83 -6.86
N SER A 220 12.00 -10.47 -6.25
CA SER A 220 11.46 -11.78 -6.68
C SER A 220 10.34 -11.69 -7.70
N LEU A 221 9.87 -10.50 -8.09
CA LEU A 221 8.73 -10.33 -8.98
C LEU A 221 9.12 -10.80 -10.39
N THR A 222 8.54 -11.90 -10.84
CA THR A 222 8.95 -12.55 -12.11
C THR A 222 8.17 -12.05 -13.32
N SER A 223 6.92 -11.66 -13.10
CA SER A 223 5.98 -11.16 -14.09
C SER A 223 4.92 -10.27 -13.44
N ILE A 224 4.42 -9.30 -14.20
CA ILE A 224 3.30 -8.45 -13.81
C ILE A 224 2.50 -8.10 -15.05
N GLU A 225 1.18 -8.24 -14.98
CA GLU A 225 0.27 -7.82 -16.04
C GLU A 225 -0.26 -6.42 -15.74
N LEU A 226 0.07 -5.46 -16.62
CA LEU A 226 -0.40 -4.09 -16.48
C LEU A 226 -1.80 -3.93 -17.11
N PRO A 227 -2.75 -3.27 -16.42
CA PRO A 227 -4.11 -3.11 -16.92
C PRO A 227 -4.14 -2.14 -18.11
N ALA A 228 -5.04 -2.42 -19.07
CA ALA A 228 -5.13 -1.66 -20.32
C ALA A 228 -5.48 -0.16 -20.13
N GLY A 229 -6.14 0.18 -19.02
CA GLY A 229 -6.52 1.56 -18.66
C GLY A 229 -5.42 2.35 -17.95
N LEU A 230 -4.26 1.76 -17.68
CA LEU A 230 -3.15 2.43 -17.00
C LEU A 230 -2.55 3.52 -17.91
N THR A 231 -2.53 4.76 -17.42
CA THR A 231 -2.04 5.93 -18.17
C THR A 231 -0.68 6.42 -17.72
N SER A 232 -0.22 6.02 -16.53
CA SER A 232 1.06 6.48 -15.94
C SER A 232 1.75 5.39 -15.12
N ILE A 233 3.08 5.36 -15.24
CA ILE A 233 4.01 4.60 -14.39
C ILE A 233 4.94 5.63 -13.76
N GLY A 234 4.98 5.66 -12.43
CA GLY A 234 5.80 6.60 -11.66
C GLY A 234 7.31 6.42 -11.83
N GLU A 235 8.05 7.38 -11.28
CA GLU A 235 9.51 7.30 -11.10
C GLU A 235 9.86 6.08 -10.24
N GLU A 236 10.89 5.34 -10.64
CA GLU A 236 11.40 4.17 -9.89
C GLU A 236 10.36 3.06 -9.60
N ALA A 237 9.22 3.05 -10.32
CA ALA A 237 8.10 2.18 -10.00
C ALA A 237 8.44 0.68 -9.97
N PHE A 238 9.36 0.22 -10.83
CA PHE A 238 9.88 -1.16 -10.86
C PHE A 238 11.41 -1.21 -10.69
N TYR A 239 12.00 -0.21 -10.01
CA TYR A 239 13.41 -0.19 -9.68
C TYR A 239 13.82 -1.47 -8.91
N GLU A 240 14.95 -2.08 -9.24
CA GLU A 240 15.46 -3.32 -8.62
C GLU A 240 14.49 -4.52 -8.63
N CYS A 241 13.52 -4.56 -9.55
CA CYS A 241 12.74 -5.77 -9.87
C CYS A 241 13.60 -6.79 -10.64
N SER A 242 14.69 -7.25 -10.02
CA SER A 242 15.78 -7.99 -10.67
C SER A 242 15.38 -9.34 -11.25
N SER A 243 14.28 -9.96 -10.79
CA SER A 243 13.75 -11.20 -11.38
C SER A 243 12.71 -10.98 -12.49
N LEU A 244 12.33 -9.73 -12.79
CA LEU A 244 11.31 -9.43 -13.79
C LEU A 244 11.81 -9.78 -15.19
N THR A 245 11.21 -10.79 -15.80
CA THR A 245 11.73 -11.37 -17.07
C THR A 245 11.22 -10.66 -18.32
N SER A 246 9.98 -10.17 -18.26
CA SER A 246 9.33 -9.43 -19.33
C SER A 246 8.17 -8.60 -18.78
N ILE A 247 7.82 -7.54 -19.49
CA ILE A 247 6.65 -6.71 -19.21
C ILE A 247 6.05 -6.19 -20.51
N THR A 248 4.71 -6.18 -20.58
CA THR A 248 3.97 -5.57 -21.69
C THR A 248 3.38 -4.26 -21.20
N LEU A 249 3.79 -3.14 -21.80
CA LEU A 249 3.28 -1.83 -21.45
C LEU A 249 1.92 -1.56 -22.13
N PRO A 250 0.97 -0.94 -21.43
CA PRO A 250 -0.38 -0.72 -21.95
C PRO A 250 -0.38 0.35 -23.04
N ALA A 251 -1.27 0.20 -24.02
CA ALA A 251 -1.31 1.03 -25.22
C ALA A 251 -1.52 2.54 -24.95
N GLY A 252 -2.15 2.89 -23.84
CA GLY A 252 -2.41 4.28 -23.43
C GLY A 252 -1.23 5.01 -22.78
N LEU A 253 -0.12 4.31 -22.48
CA LEU A 253 1.03 4.91 -21.82
C LEU A 253 1.84 5.78 -22.79
N THR A 254 2.01 7.06 -22.43
CA THR A 254 2.74 8.03 -23.26
C THR A 254 4.20 8.24 -22.83
N SER A 255 4.54 7.89 -21.60
CA SER A 255 5.89 8.10 -21.04
C SER A 255 6.30 6.98 -20.07
N ILE A 256 7.60 6.71 -20.01
CA ILE A 256 8.23 5.88 -18.96
C ILE A 256 9.00 6.79 -18.01
N GLY A 257 8.75 6.67 -16.70
CA GLY A 257 9.36 7.49 -15.64
C GLY A 257 10.88 7.31 -15.52
N GLU A 258 11.52 8.24 -14.80
CA GLU A 258 12.95 8.16 -14.47
C GLU A 258 13.21 6.86 -13.69
N ARG A 259 14.27 6.13 -14.07
CA ARG A 259 14.67 4.85 -13.45
C ARG A 259 13.55 3.80 -13.31
N ALA A 260 12.47 3.89 -14.09
CA ALA A 260 11.28 3.04 -13.89
C ALA A 260 11.57 1.53 -13.91
N PHE A 261 12.52 1.05 -14.71
CA PHE A 261 12.98 -0.34 -14.78
C PHE A 261 14.49 -0.48 -14.50
N TYR A 262 15.04 0.41 -13.68
CA TYR A 262 16.45 0.38 -13.28
C TYR A 262 16.78 -0.94 -12.57
N GLU A 263 17.89 -1.58 -12.94
CA GLU A 263 18.36 -2.87 -12.40
C GLU A 263 17.35 -4.04 -12.48
N CYS A 264 16.44 -4.00 -13.47
CA CYS A 264 15.66 -5.17 -13.90
C CYS A 264 16.56 -6.17 -14.67
N SER A 265 17.56 -6.73 -14.00
CA SER A 265 18.66 -7.48 -14.60
C SER A 265 18.25 -8.77 -15.31
N SER A 266 17.13 -9.39 -14.91
CA SER A 266 16.56 -10.57 -15.60
C SER A 266 15.67 -10.25 -16.81
N MET A 267 15.43 -8.96 -17.10
CA MET A 267 14.53 -8.56 -18.19
C MET A 267 15.16 -8.93 -19.53
N THR A 268 14.52 -9.84 -20.26
CA THR A 268 14.99 -10.32 -21.57
C THR A 268 14.33 -9.59 -22.74
N SER A 269 13.10 -9.11 -22.52
CA SER A 269 12.27 -8.42 -23.51
C SER A 269 11.31 -7.44 -22.85
N ILE A 270 10.99 -6.38 -23.57
CA ILE A 270 9.94 -5.43 -23.23
C ILE A 270 9.20 -5.01 -24.50
N THR A 271 7.87 -4.93 -24.42
CA THR A 271 7.05 -4.41 -25.52
C THR A 271 6.63 -2.98 -25.21
N LEU A 272 7.12 -2.02 -26.00
CA LEU A 272 6.77 -0.60 -25.88
C LEU A 272 5.44 -0.32 -26.61
N PRO A 273 4.59 0.58 -26.08
CA PRO A 273 3.33 0.91 -26.72
C PRO A 273 3.53 1.85 -27.91
N ALA A 274 2.70 1.71 -28.94
CA ALA A 274 2.82 2.48 -30.18
C ALA A 274 2.67 4.00 -30.03
N GLY A 275 2.07 4.46 -28.93
CA GLY A 275 1.88 5.88 -28.60
C GLY A 275 2.94 6.47 -27.66
N LEU A 276 3.98 5.72 -27.28
CA LEU A 276 5.01 6.19 -26.35
C LEU A 276 5.81 7.34 -26.97
N THR A 277 5.85 8.49 -26.30
CA THR A 277 6.54 9.70 -26.77
C THR A 277 7.88 9.95 -26.11
N SER A 278 8.08 9.43 -24.89
CA SER A 278 9.33 9.66 -24.12
C SER A 278 9.74 8.47 -23.24
N ILE A 279 11.04 8.22 -23.19
CA ILE A 279 11.71 7.35 -22.22
C ILE A 279 12.62 8.24 -21.37
N SER A 280 12.44 8.29 -20.05
CA SER A 280 13.21 9.18 -19.16
C SER A 280 14.62 8.66 -18.84
N GLU A 281 15.37 9.45 -18.07
CA GLU A 281 16.75 9.15 -17.67
C GLU A 281 16.84 7.77 -16.97
N HIS A 282 17.85 6.98 -17.35
CA HIS A 282 18.14 5.69 -16.73
C HIS A 282 16.98 4.67 -16.69
N ALA A 283 15.94 4.83 -17.53
CA ALA A 283 14.73 4.02 -17.47
C ALA A 283 14.97 2.49 -17.55
N PHE A 284 15.97 2.04 -18.33
CA PHE A 284 16.38 0.63 -18.46
C PHE A 284 17.85 0.41 -18.08
N TYR A 285 18.36 1.22 -17.14
CA TYR A 285 19.73 1.08 -16.66
C TYR A 285 19.98 -0.31 -16.07
N GLU A 286 21.11 -0.93 -16.40
CA GLU A 286 21.51 -2.28 -15.92
C GLU A 286 20.45 -3.38 -16.14
N CYS A 287 19.58 -3.23 -17.15
CA CYS A 287 18.80 -4.32 -17.73
C CYS A 287 19.72 -5.27 -18.52
N SER A 288 20.63 -5.94 -17.82
CA SER A 288 21.79 -6.62 -18.42
C SER A 288 21.45 -7.77 -19.36
N LEU A 289 20.28 -8.41 -19.20
CA LEU A 289 19.80 -9.48 -20.09
C LEU A 289 18.88 -9.00 -21.22
N LEU A 290 18.62 -7.70 -21.36
CA LEU A 290 17.75 -7.18 -22.42
C LEU A 290 18.43 -7.35 -23.78
N THR A 291 17.87 -8.20 -24.63
CA THR A 291 18.53 -8.65 -25.87
C THR A 291 18.20 -7.77 -27.08
N SER A 292 16.98 -7.25 -27.14
CA SER A 292 16.49 -6.39 -28.21
C SER A 292 15.34 -5.53 -27.73
N ILE A 293 15.14 -4.39 -28.39
CA ILE A 293 14.02 -3.49 -28.12
C ILE A 293 13.55 -2.86 -29.43
N ALA A 294 12.23 -2.78 -29.62
CA ALA A 294 11.61 -2.08 -30.74
C ALA A 294 11.12 -0.71 -30.28
N LEU A 295 11.66 0.35 -30.87
CA LEU A 295 11.26 1.73 -30.56
C LEU A 295 10.03 2.12 -31.39
N PRO A 296 8.99 2.74 -30.79
CA PRO A 296 7.80 3.15 -31.53
C PRO A 296 8.07 4.43 -32.35
N ALA A 297 7.31 4.60 -33.44
CA ALA A 297 7.45 5.75 -34.34
C ALA A 297 7.07 7.10 -33.69
N SER A 298 6.29 7.07 -32.61
CA SER A 298 5.92 8.26 -31.83
C SER A 298 7.02 8.75 -30.90
N LEU A 299 8.09 7.99 -30.71
CA LEU A 299 9.11 8.30 -29.70
C LEU A 299 9.96 9.51 -30.15
N THR A 300 9.94 10.57 -29.34
CA THR A 300 10.61 11.84 -29.63
C THR A 300 11.77 12.16 -28.69
N SER A 301 11.86 11.47 -27.54
CA SER A 301 12.88 11.74 -26.53
C SER A 301 13.31 10.47 -25.82
N ILE A 302 14.62 10.31 -25.64
CA ILE A 302 15.24 9.27 -24.82
C ILE A 302 16.23 9.93 -23.87
N GLY A 303 16.05 9.71 -22.58
CA GLY A 303 16.85 10.30 -21.51
C GLY A 303 18.29 9.78 -21.50
N GLU A 304 19.15 10.51 -20.77
CA GLU A 304 20.54 10.10 -20.61
C GLU A 304 20.63 8.72 -19.94
N GLY A 305 21.52 7.88 -20.46
CA GLY A 305 21.82 6.58 -19.88
C GLY A 305 20.66 5.59 -19.89
N ALA A 306 19.57 5.84 -20.64
CA ALA A 306 18.37 5.00 -20.65
C ALA A 306 18.67 3.51 -20.86
N PHE A 307 19.68 3.16 -21.64
CA PHE A 307 20.11 1.77 -21.91
C PHE A 307 21.53 1.46 -21.42
N ARG A 308 22.10 2.30 -20.54
CA ARG A 308 23.43 2.05 -19.98
C ARG A 308 23.41 0.76 -19.15
N GLY A 309 24.37 -0.14 -19.37
CA GLY A 309 24.43 -1.44 -18.67
C GLY A 309 23.60 -2.56 -19.31
N CYS A 310 22.87 -2.30 -20.41
CA CYS A 310 22.17 -3.34 -21.20
C CYS A 310 23.14 -4.26 -21.97
N SER A 311 24.07 -4.92 -21.29
CA SER A 311 25.23 -5.59 -21.90
C SER A 311 24.92 -6.73 -22.87
N SER A 312 23.73 -7.36 -22.78
CA SER A 312 23.29 -8.41 -23.71
C SER A 312 22.57 -7.87 -24.96
N MET A 313 22.41 -6.56 -25.11
CA MET A 313 21.68 -5.98 -26.23
C MET A 313 22.41 -6.21 -27.55
N THR A 314 21.73 -6.88 -28.47
CA THR A 314 22.23 -7.25 -29.80
C THR A 314 21.61 -6.42 -30.92
N SER A 315 20.40 -5.88 -30.71
CA SER A 315 19.75 -5.04 -31.71
C SER A 315 18.73 -4.06 -31.14
N ILE A 316 18.54 -2.96 -31.85
CA ILE A 316 17.44 -2.02 -31.64
C ILE A 316 16.69 -1.90 -32.95
N GLU A 317 15.39 -2.16 -32.92
CA GLU A 317 14.52 -1.98 -34.08
C GLU A 317 13.98 -0.55 -34.10
N LEU A 318 14.22 0.13 -35.22
CA LEU A 318 13.83 1.52 -35.46
C LEU A 318 12.79 1.57 -36.58
N PRO A 319 11.73 2.39 -36.44
CA PRO A 319 10.77 2.59 -37.51
C PRO A 319 11.39 3.39 -38.66
N ALA A 320 10.76 3.33 -39.83
CA ALA A 320 11.23 4.07 -40.99
C ALA A 320 11.20 5.59 -40.72
N GLY A 321 12.31 6.28 -41.00
CA GLY A 321 12.42 7.73 -40.78
C GLY A 321 12.61 8.16 -39.33
N PHE A 322 12.97 7.24 -38.43
CA PHE A 322 13.26 7.55 -37.03
C PHE A 322 14.45 8.50 -36.88
N ASP A 323 14.34 9.50 -36.01
CA ASP A 323 15.45 10.40 -35.68
C ASP A 323 16.42 9.72 -34.71
N GLU A 324 17.45 9.08 -35.25
CA GLU A 324 18.50 8.43 -34.46
C GLU A 324 19.29 9.38 -33.56
N SER A 325 19.22 10.70 -33.76
CA SER A 325 19.97 11.66 -32.94
C SER A 325 19.56 11.60 -31.47
N ILE A 326 18.32 11.17 -31.18
CA ILE A 326 17.82 11.01 -29.81
C ILE A 326 18.46 9.83 -29.07
N LEU A 327 19.11 8.89 -29.78
CA LEU A 327 19.87 7.78 -29.18
C LEU A 327 21.24 8.22 -28.63
N ARG A 328 21.73 9.41 -28.99
CA ARG A 328 23.08 9.88 -28.65
C ARG A 328 23.39 9.81 -27.16
N PHE A 329 22.43 10.16 -26.31
CA PHE A 329 22.61 10.18 -24.86
C PHE A 329 22.09 8.91 -24.17
N ALA A 330 21.35 8.06 -24.88
CA ALA A 330 20.74 6.85 -24.35
C ALA A 330 21.76 5.77 -23.91
N ARG A 331 23.05 5.92 -24.27
CA ARG A 331 24.14 4.99 -23.94
C ARG A 331 23.86 3.54 -24.38
N VAL A 332 23.31 3.40 -25.58
CA VAL A 332 23.13 2.09 -26.25
C VAL A 332 24.50 1.38 -26.35
N PRO A 333 24.58 0.07 -26.03
CA PRO A 333 25.81 -0.71 -26.18
C PRO A 333 26.34 -0.68 -27.61
N SER A 334 27.67 -0.56 -27.75
CA SER A 334 28.33 -0.56 -29.08
C SER A 334 28.18 -1.89 -29.84
N SER A 335 27.78 -2.96 -29.15
CA SER A 335 27.46 -4.26 -29.75
C SER A 335 26.10 -4.30 -30.45
N ALA A 336 25.19 -3.36 -30.15
CA ALA A 336 23.83 -3.40 -30.66
C ALA A 336 23.76 -2.92 -32.11
N ILE A 337 23.13 -3.72 -32.97
CA ILE A 337 22.88 -3.38 -34.38
C ILE A 337 21.56 -2.61 -34.48
N LEU A 338 21.60 -1.40 -35.05
CA LEU A 338 20.39 -0.66 -35.40
C LEU A 338 19.75 -1.30 -36.65
N ARG A 339 18.50 -1.76 -36.51
CA ARG A 339 17.72 -2.40 -37.59
C ARG A 339 16.57 -1.49 -37.96
N PHE A 340 16.57 -0.98 -39.19
CA PHE A 340 15.45 -0.19 -39.68
C PHE A 340 14.35 -1.10 -40.20
N GLY A 341 13.12 -0.86 -39.76
CA GLY A 341 11.93 -1.46 -40.33
C GLY A 341 11.87 -1.13 -41.82
N TYR A 342 11.92 -2.16 -42.66
CA TYR A 342 11.66 -2.00 -44.09
C TYR A 342 10.16 -1.82 -44.31
N PHE A 343 9.78 -0.82 -45.10
CA PHE A 343 8.45 -0.76 -45.69
C PHE A 343 8.19 -2.08 -46.45
N PRO A 344 7.06 -2.77 -46.23
CA PRO A 344 6.55 -3.68 -47.26
C PRO A 344 6.12 -2.89 -48.50
#